data_AF-A0A661H4Q4-F1
#
_entry.id   AF-A0A661H4Q4-F1
#
_cell.length_a   1.000
_cell.length_b   1.000
_cell.length_c   1.000
_cell.angle_alpha   90.00
_cell.angle_beta   90.00
_cell.angle_gamma   90.00
#
_symmetry.space_group_name_H-M   'P 1'
#
loop_
_entity.id
_entity.type
_entity.pdbx_description
1 polymer ?
#
loop_
_entity_poly.entity_id
_entity_poly.type
_entity_poly.pdbx_seq_one_letter_code
_entity_poly.pdbx_strand_id
1 'polypeptide(L)'
;MCHAVNRAHCQNIGDDSQPEWADAPEWQRQSAVNGVRYHLANPDSTPEDSHLSWLAEKEANGWVYGEEKDAEARTHPCFMPYDELPADQRAKDAFFLAVVRACA
;
A
#
# COMPACT_ATOMS: atom_id res chain seq x y z
N MET A 1 12.24 2.88 3.16
CA MET A 1 12.40 3.17 1.71
C MET A 1 11.13 2.90 0.92
N CYS A 2 10.43 1.78 1.12
CA CYS A 2 9.22 1.45 0.36
C CYS A 2 8.14 2.55 0.42
N HIS A 3 7.84 3.09 1.62
CA HIS A 3 6.90 4.23 1.78
C HIS A 3 7.29 5.45 0.95
N ALA A 4 8.57 5.81 0.95
CA ALA A 4 9.07 6.98 0.21
C ALA A 4 8.95 6.80 -1.31
N VAL A 5 9.21 5.59 -1.83
CA VAL A 5 9.05 5.27 -3.25
C VAL A 5 7.57 5.30 -3.65
N ASN A 6 6.68 4.69 -2.86
CA ASN A 6 5.24 4.75 -3.14
C ASN A 6 4.71 6.17 -3.09
N ARG A 7 5.17 6.99 -2.14
CA ARG A 7 4.82 8.40 -2.06
C ARG A 7 5.31 9.17 -3.30
N ALA A 8 6.56 8.99 -3.70
CA ALA A 8 7.09 9.66 -4.90
C ALA A 8 6.31 9.28 -6.16
N HIS A 9 5.89 8.01 -6.29
CA HIS A 9 5.01 7.59 -7.38
C HIS A 9 3.62 8.26 -7.30
N CYS A 10 2.99 8.28 -6.12
CA CYS A 10 1.73 9.00 -5.91
C CYS A 10 1.84 10.48 -6.35
N GLN A 11 2.90 11.18 -5.96
CA GLN A 11 3.11 12.58 -6.35
C GLN A 11 3.26 12.75 -7.87
N ASN A 12 3.96 11.82 -8.54
CA ASN A 12 4.13 11.85 -10.00
C ASN A 12 2.81 11.69 -10.76
N ILE A 13 1.81 11.02 -10.18
CA ILE A 13 0.48 10.85 -10.76
C ILE A 13 -0.53 11.89 -10.24
N GLY A 14 -0.07 12.90 -9.50
CA GLY A 14 -0.91 13.97 -8.95
C GLY A 14 -1.67 13.61 -7.66
N ASP A 15 -1.27 12.54 -6.97
CA ASP A 15 -1.79 12.12 -5.66
C ASP A 15 -0.85 12.58 -4.53
N ASP A 16 -1.22 13.67 -3.86
CA ASP A 16 -0.50 14.21 -2.69
C ASP A 16 -1.05 13.67 -1.34
N SER A 17 -1.92 12.64 -1.36
CA SER A 17 -2.56 12.10 -0.13
C SER A 17 -1.61 11.32 0.79
N GLN A 18 -0.37 11.08 0.35
CA GLN A 18 0.63 10.34 1.11
C GLN A 18 1.55 11.29 1.88
N PRO A 19 1.48 11.33 3.22
CA PRO A 19 2.37 12.17 4.03
C PRO A 19 3.82 11.64 3.98
N GLU A 20 4.77 12.52 4.31
CA GLU A 20 6.14 12.13 4.59
C GLU A 20 6.19 11.12 5.75
N TRP A 21 7.23 10.29 5.80
CA TRP A 21 7.32 9.24 6.83
C TRP A 21 7.27 9.78 8.27
N ALA A 22 7.88 10.94 8.52
CA ALA A 22 7.90 11.59 9.82
C ALA A 22 6.50 12.03 10.29
N ASP A 23 5.64 12.42 9.34
CA ASP A 23 4.29 12.93 9.58
C ASP A 23 3.21 11.86 9.42
N ALA A 24 3.57 10.69 8.88
CA ALA A 24 2.65 9.60 8.66
C ALA A 24 2.08 9.09 10.00
N PRO A 25 0.75 8.92 10.11
CA PRO A 25 0.13 8.36 11.31
C PRO A 25 0.60 6.92 11.53
N GLU A 26 0.57 6.48 12.80
CA GLU A 26 1.15 5.19 13.19
C GLU A 26 0.56 4.01 12.42
N TRP A 27 -0.75 4.00 12.17
CA TRP A 27 -1.39 2.93 11.40
C TRP A 27 -0.84 2.82 9.97
N GLN A 28 -0.45 3.94 9.35
CA GLN A 28 0.07 3.97 7.99
C GLN A 28 1.52 3.49 7.96
N ARG A 29 2.31 3.90 8.95
CA ARG A 29 3.67 3.37 9.16
C ARG A 29 3.64 1.87 9.41
N GLN A 30 2.73 1.40 10.26
CA GLN A 30 2.59 0.00 10.59
C GLN A 30 2.17 -0.82 9.38
N SER A 31 1.24 -0.33 8.56
CA SER A 31 0.83 -0.99 7.30
C SER A 31 2.02 -1.15 6.33
N ALA A 32 2.85 -0.12 6.17
CA ALA A 32 4.07 -0.23 5.37
C ALA A 32 5.07 -1.24 5.98
N VAL A 33 5.27 -1.23 7.29
CA VAL A 33 6.14 -2.21 7.97
C VAL A 33 5.62 -3.64 7.79
N ASN A 34 4.30 -3.85 7.86
CA ASN A 34 3.68 -5.15 7.64
C ASN A 34 3.91 -5.65 6.21
N GLY A 35 3.77 -4.78 5.20
CA GLY A 35 4.08 -5.14 3.81
C GLY A 35 5.53 -5.57 3.62
N VAL A 36 6.49 -4.89 4.26
CA VAL A 36 7.91 -5.32 4.23
C VAL A 36 8.07 -6.69 4.87
N ARG A 37 7.52 -6.89 6.07
CA ARG A 37 7.59 -8.17 6.78
C ARG A 37 6.96 -9.30 5.98
N TYR A 38 5.83 -9.05 5.33
CA TYR A 38 5.13 -10.01 4.49
C TYR A 38 6.03 -10.50 3.36
N HIS A 39 6.66 -9.60 2.61
CA HIS A 39 7.55 -9.98 1.51
C HIS A 39 8.83 -10.68 2.00
N LEU A 40 9.39 -10.28 3.15
CA LEU A 40 10.54 -10.98 3.73
C LEU A 40 10.20 -12.41 4.19
N ALA A 41 8.98 -12.61 4.69
CA ALA A 41 8.49 -13.94 5.09
C ALA A 41 8.06 -14.81 3.91
N ASN A 42 7.71 -14.20 2.77
CA ASN A 42 7.23 -14.87 1.56
C ASN A 42 8.07 -14.44 0.34
N PRO A 43 9.29 -14.96 0.14
CA PRO A 43 10.20 -14.48 -0.91
C PRO A 43 9.63 -14.56 -2.35
N ASP A 44 8.79 -15.56 -2.58
CA ASP A 44 8.14 -15.81 -3.88
C ASP A 44 6.83 -15.03 -4.08
N SER A 45 6.43 -14.21 -3.11
CA SER A 45 5.22 -13.39 -3.21
C SER A 45 5.25 -12.44 -4.40
N THR A 46 4.06 -12.19 -4.93
CA THR A 46 3.80 -11.29 -6.04
C THR A 46 3.29 -9.93 -5.55
N PRO A 47 3.21 -8.92 -6.43
CA PRO A 47 2.54 -7.67 -6.11
C PRO A 47 1.06 -7.87 -5.71
N GLU A 48 0.37 -8.80 -6.35
CA GLU A 48 -1.02 -9.15 -6.03
C GLU A 48 -1.15 -9.73 -4.62
N ASP A 49 -0.25 -10.63 -4.22
CA ASP A 49 -0.22 -11.17 -2.86
C ASP A 49 -0.05 -10.07 -1.79
N SER A 50 0.73 -9.04 -2.10
CA SER A 50 0.91 -7.86 -1.24
C SER A 50 -0.39 -7.09 -1.08
N HIS A 51 -1.10 -6.84 -2.20
CA HIS A 51 -2.39 -6.17 -2.20
C HIS A 51 -3.44 -6.96 -1.42
N LEU A 52 -3.51 -8.27 -1.61
CA LEU A 52 -4.42 -9.14 -0.88
C LEU A 52 -4.11 -9.13 0.64
N SER A 53 -2.84 -9.16 1.02
CA SER A 53 -2.43 -9.01 2.43
C SER A 53 -2.84 -7.65 3.00
N TRP A 54 -2.68 -6.57 2.22
CA TRP A 54 -3.08 -5.23 2.62
C TRP A 54 -4.61 -5.11 2.78
N LEU A 55 -5.38 -5.67 1.84
CA LEU A 55 -6.84 -5.72 1.91
C LEU A 55 -7.31 -6.44 3.17
N ALA A 56 -6.77 -7.62 3.46
CA ALA A 56 -7.13 -8.40 4.63
C ALA A 56 -6.82 -7.66 5.96
N GLU A 57 -5.67 -6.99 6.04
CA GLU A 57 -5.34 -6.13 7.18
C GLU A 57 -6.35 -4.99 7.33
N LYS A 58 -6.70 -4.33 6.22
CA LYS A 58 -7.62 -3.20 6.20
C LYS A 58 -9.04 -3.63 6.58
N GLU A 59 -9.54 -4.73 6.03
CA GLU A 59 -10.84 -5.31 6.35
C GLU A 59 -10.94 -5.67 7.83
N ALA A 60 -9.91 -6.30 8.41
CA ALA A 60 -9.87 -6.62 9.83
C ALA A 60 -9.92 -5.37 10.74
N ASN A 61 -9.49 -4.22 10.21
CA ASN A 61 -9.57 -2.92 10.89
C ASN A 61 -10.84 -2.13 10.51
N GLY A 62 -11.80 -2.75 9.84
CA GLY A 62 -13.09 -2.16 9.48
C GLY A 62 -13.03 -1.16 8.34
N TRP A 63 -12.03 -1.27 7.45
CA TRP A 63 -12.01 -0.49 6.22
C TRP A 63 -12.92 -1.09 5.16
N VAL A 64 -13.47 -0.23 4.31
CA VAL A 64 -14.38 -0.59 3.22
C VAL A 64 -14.04 0.19 1.95
N TYR A 65 -14.69 -0.16 0.85
CA TYR A 65 -14.63 0.64 -0.37
C TYR A 65 -15.29 2.02 -0.18
N GLY A 66 -14.67 3.04 -0.76
CA GLY A 66 -15.26 4.34 -1.02
C GLY A 66 -14.43 5.10 -2.04
N GLU A 67 -15.04 6.08 -2.71
CA GLU A 67 -14.44 6.78 -3.85
C GLU A 67 -13.17 7.55 -3.47
N GLU A 68 -13.05 7.96 -2.22
CA GLU A 68 -11.89 8.66 -1.67
C GLU A 68 -11.34 7.95 -0.43
N LYS A 69 -10.06 8.19 -0.17
CA LYS A 69 -9.39 7.70 1.04
C LYS A 69 -9.76 8.59 2.22
N ASP A 70 -10.53 8.05 3.14
CA ASP A 70 -10.92 8.72 4.39
C ASP A 70 -10.51 7.84 5.58
N ALA A 71 -9.64 8.37 6.44
CA ALA A 71 -9.15 7.64 7.60
C ALA A 71 -10.16 7.58 8.76
N GLU A 72 -11.07 8.55 8.86
CA GLU A 72 -12.13 8.58 9.88
C GLU A 72 -13.28 7.64 9.49
N ALA A 73 -13.74 7.73 8.24
CA ALA A 73 -14.78 6.86 7.69
C ALA A 73 -14.26 5.46 7.32
N ARG A 74 -12.93 5.28 7.29
CA ARG A 74 -12.22 4.04 6.90
C ARG A 74 -12.56 3.58 5.48
N THR A 75 -12.61 4.51 4.54
CA THR A 75 -12.84 4.19 3.13
C THR A 75 -11.55 4.25 2.33
N HIS A 76 -11.41 3.41 1.29
CA HIS A 76 -10.28 3.48 0.37
C HIS A 76 -10.69 3.10 -1.06
N PRO A 77 -10.27 3.84 -2.10
CA PRO A 77 -10.67 3.57 -3.49
C PRO A 77 -10.10 2.25 -4.03
N CYS A 78 -8.93 1.85 -3.53
CA CYS A 78 -8.31 0.57 -3.89
C CYS A 78 -8.87 -0.64 -3.12
N PHE A 79 -9.97 -0.50 -2.37
CA PHE A 79 -10.58 -1.64 -1.67
C PHE A 79 -11.40 -2.51 -2.65
N MET A 80 -10.70 -3.17 -3.58
CA MET A 80 -11.27 -3.92 -4.69
C MET A 80 -10.30 -5.00 -5.20
N PRO A 81 -10.75 -5.95 -6.05
CA PRO A 81 -9.88 -6.96 -6.65
C PRO A 81 -8.66 -6.36 -7.37
N TYR A 82 -7.54 -7.08 -7.34
CA TYR A 82 -6.26 -6.57 -7.85
C TYR A 82 -6.28 -6.30 -9.37
N ASP A 83 -6.99 -7.13 -10.13
CA ASP A 83 -7.17 -7.01 -11.58
C ASP A 83 -8.02 -5.79 -11.96
N GLU A 84 -8.91 -5.34 -11.07
CA GLU A 84 -9.73 -4.13 -11.25
C GLU A 84 -9.00 -2.82 -10.88
N LEU A 85 -7.83 -2.91 -10.23
CA LEU A 85 -7.08 -1.71 -9.86
C LEU A 85 -6.62 -0.90 -11.08
N PRO A 86 -6.58 0.43 -10.98
CA PRO A 86 -5.87 1.26 -11.95
C PRO A 86 -4.40 0.84 -12.08
N ALA A 87 -3.84 0.96 -13.29
CA ALA A 87 -2.46 0.54 -13.57
C ALA A 87 -1.45 1.20 -12.62
N ASP A 88 -1.64 2.49 -12.30
CA ASP A 88 -0.78 3.23 -11.37
C ASP A 88 -0.89 2.73 -9.92
N GLN A 89 -2.02 2.15 -9.53
CA GLN A 89 -2.17 1.56 -8.19
C GLN A 89 -1.45 0.21 -8.13
N ARG A 90 -1.58 -0.65 -9.16
CA ARG A 90 -0.79 -1.89 -9.26
C ARG A 90 0.72 -1.63 -9.31
N ALA A 91 1.14 -0.52 -9.93
CA ALA A 91 2.55 -0.14 -9.99
C ALA A 91 3.14 0.09 -8.59
N LYS A 92 2.35 0.59 -7.62
CA LYS A 92 2.80 0.78 -6.24
C LYS A 92 3.18 -0.55 -5.59
N ASP A 93 2.41 -1.60 -5.80
CA ASP A 93 2.72 -2.93 -5.24
C ASP A 93 3.99 -3.51 -5.89
N ALA A 94 4.14 -3.32 -7.20
CA ALA A 94 5.35 -3.75 -7.92
C ALA A 94 6.61 -3.00 -7.44
N PHE A 95 6.53 -1.68 -7.26
CA PHE A 95 7.64 -0.88 -6.74
C PHE A 95 7.96 -1.23 -5.29
N PHE A 96 6.94 -1.43 -4.46
CA PHE A 96 7.12 -1.82 -3.07
C PHE A 96 7.91 -3.13 -2.98
N LEU A 97 7.48 -4.17 -3.72
CA LEU A 97 8.17 -5.45 -3.79
C LEU A 97 9.60 -5.30 -4.32
N ALA A 98 9.80 -4.52 -5.38
CA ALA A 98 11.13 -4.28 -5.95
C ALA A 98 12.09 -3.64 -4.94
N VAL A 99 11.62 -2.67 -4.15
CA VAL A 99 12.43 -2.06 -3.08
C VAL A 99 12.76 -3.06 -1.98
N VAL A 100 11.80 -3.87 -1.53
CA VAL A 100 12.07 -4.91 -0.52
C VAL A 100 13.16 -5.86 -1.01
N ARG A 101 13.03 -6.36 -2.25
CA ARG A 101 14.00 -7.29 -2.85
C ARG A 101 15.38 -6.67 -3.05
N ALA A 102 15.47 -5.37 -3.33
CA ALA A 102 16.75 -4.69 -3.49
C ALA A 102 17.49 -4.44 -2.16
N CYS A 103 16.80 -4.55 -1.02
CA CYS A 103 17.35 -4.27 0.31
C CYS A 103 17.48 -5.51 1.22
N ALA A 104 16.98 -6.66 0.78
CA ALA A 104 17.08 -7.94 1.48
C ALA A 104 18.35 -8.69 1.07
#